data_AF-A0A1V6C923-F1
#
_entry.id   AF-A0A1V6C923-F1
#
_cell.length_a   1.000
_cell.length_b   1.000
_cell.length_c   1.000
_cell.angle_alpha   90.00
_cell.angle_beta   90.00
_cell.angle_gamma   90.00
#
_symmetry.space_group_name_H-M   'P 1'
#
loop_
_entity.id
_entity.type
_entity.pdbx_description
1 polymer ?
#
loop_
_entity_poly.entity_id
_entity_poly.type
_entity_poly.pdbx_seq_one_letter_code
_entity_poly.pdbx_strand_id
1 'polypeptide(L)'
;MNNPKLPLKKIKSIIHLHAINGLGNSQISKTLTISRSTVYEYIRYYNNSNLVYTDIMQLKNRDFLNTLLQNNQNTSKSANYETLNGKPRFIHERLGKENINLKLLWNEYKQEHPEGYQYSQFVARYHKWLKENRPKKAQHNRWTLKSIPEEDIKILKKWRQSSNKSKWERAVALFALNNGEHITAISKKVERSCKIIRKWHNIYITKGLEYLDLNSTRRIDIKTTDKINLKKERLIKIMHESPSFYNINRTSWSLQTLAQAYEKSYRESISKSMISEYVKSEGYSFKKARKVLTSTDPDYRSKSLIHRLCRGDK
;
A
#
# COMPACT_ATOMS: atom_id res chain seq x y z
N MET A 1 -33.38 22.82 -29.35
CA MET A 1 -34.54 22.25 -28.63
C MET A 1 -34.23 20.78 -28.34
N ASN A 2 -33.92 20.41 -27.10
CA ASN A 2 -33.69 19.00 -26.75
C ASN A 2 -35.03 18.29 -26.63
N ASN A 3 -35.27 17.30 -27.49
CA ASN A 3 -36.46 16.45 -27.39
C ASN A 3 -36.49 15.74 -26.02
N PRO A 4 -37.66 15.64 -25.37
CA PRO A 4 -37.76 14.92 -24.11
C PRO A 4 -37.39 13.45 -24.32
N LYS A 5 -36.51 12.91 -23.46
CA LYS A 5 -36.11 11.49 -23.49
C LYS A 5 -37.24 10.52 -23.14
N LEU A 6 -38.39 11.04 -22.67
CA LEU A 6 -39.56 10.25 -22.31
C LEU A 6 -40.82 10.75 -23.04
N PRO A 7 -41.78 9.84 -23.32
CA PRO A 7 -43.12 10.23 -23.75
C PRO A 7 -43.79 11.17 -22.75
N LEU A 8 -44.42 12.21 -23.26
CA LEU A 8 -45.17 13.22 -22.50
C LEU A 8 -46.16 12.64 -21.48
N LYS A 9 -46.87 11.57 -21.86
CA LYS A 9 -47.80 10.87 -20.98
C LYS A 9 -47.09 10.38 -19.71
N LYS A 10 -45.90 9.79 -19.84
CA LYS A 10 -45.10 9.33 -18.69
C LYS A 10 -44.62 10.49 -17.82
N ILE A 11 -44.27 11.63 -18.40
CA ILE A 11 -43.85 12.83 -17.65
C ILE A 11 -45.02 13.37 -16.81
N LYS A 12 -46.22 13.49 -17.40
CA LYS A 12 -47.43 13.87 -16.68
C LYS A 12 -47.77 12.87 -15.57
N SER A 13 -47.62 11.57 -15.81
CA SER A 13 -47.82 10.54 -14.79
C SER A 13 -46.81 10.65 -13.63
N ILE A 14 -45.54 10.95 -13.89
CA ILE A 14 -44.54 11.19 -12.82
C ILE A 14 -45.01 12.32 -11.91
N ILE A 15 -45.41 13.45 -12.51
CA ILE A 15 -45.78 14.64 -11.75
C ILE A 15 -47.10 14.40 -11.00
N HIS A 16 -48.07 13.73 -11.63
CA HIS A 16 -49.33 13.35 -10.97
C HIS A 16 -49.09 12.49 -9.72
N LEU A 17 -48.29 11.41 -9.86
CA LEU A 17 -47.98 10.52 -8.74
C LEU A 17 -47.20 11.22 -7.62
N HIS A 18 -46.40 12.24 -7.95
CA HIS A 18 -45.67 13.02 -6.96
C HIS A 18 -46.58 14.06 -6.26
N ALA A 19 -47.32 14.87 -7.03
CA ALA A 19 -48.06 16.02 -6.54
C ALA A 19 -49.40 15.66 -5.89
N ILE A 20 -50.11 14.63 -6.39
CA ILE A 20 -51.42 14.21 -5.87
C ILE A 20 -51.27 13.05 -4.90
N ASN A 21 -50.55 12.00 -5.31
CA ASN A 21 -50.44 10.79 -4.49
C ASN A 21 -49.32 10.88 -3.43
N GLY A 22 -48.52 11.95 -3.42
CA GLY A 22 -47.43 12.15 -2.45
C GLY A 22 -46.34 11.07 -2.51
N LEU A 23 -46.23 10.32 -3.61
CA LEU A 23 -45.30 9.20 -3.68
C LEU A 23 -43.86 9.67 -3.77
N GLY A 24 -42.97 8.93 -3.10
CA GLY A 24 -41.53 9.18 -3.17
C GLY A 24 -40.93 8.71 -4.49
N ASN A 25 -39.80 9.30 -4.88
CA ASN A 25 -39.11 9.02 -6.16
C ASN A 25 -38.83 7.52 -6.40
N SER A 26 -38.60 6.75 -5.32
CA SER A 26 -38.37 5.30 -5.37
C SER A 26 -39.63 4.52 -5.75
N GLN A 27 -40.78 4.92 -5.20
CA GLN A 27 -42.07 4.28 -5.51
C GLN A 27 -42.45 4.59 -6.96
N ILE A 28 -42.40 5.86 -7.37
CA ILE A 28 -42.71 6.30 -8.74
C ILE A 28 -41.85 5.60 -9.80
N SER A 29 -40.56 5.42 -9.51
CA SER A 29 -39.62 4.69 -10.37
C SER A 29 -40.07 3.23 -10.59
N LYS A 30 -40.55 2.56 -9.54
CA LYS A 30 -41.05 1.18 -9.62
C LYS A 30 -42.38 1.11 -10.37
N THR A 31 -43.33 2.01 -10.08
CA THR A 31 -44.66 1.99 -10.72
C THR A 31 -44.60 2.25 -12.23
N LEU A 32 -43.77 3.20 -12.66
CA LEU A 32 -43.70 3.60 -14.06
C LEU A 32 -42.61 2.89 -14.86
N THR A 33 -41.81 2.02 -14.22
CA THR A 33 -40.62 1.36 -14.78
C THR A 33 -39.66 2.36 -15.46
N ILE A 34 -39.34 3.43 -14.74
CA ILE A 34 -38.45 4.50 -15.19
C ILE A 34 -37.26 4.60 -14.24
N SER A 35 -36.07 4.94 -14.75
CA SER A 35 -34.90 5.13 -13.89
C SER A 35 -35.16 6.18 -12.79
N ARG A 36 -34.70 5.90 -11.57
CA ARG A 36 -34.86 6.80 -10.42
C ARG A 36 -34.26 8.18 -10.66
N SER A 37 -33.15 8.25 -11.40
CA SER A 37 -32.51 9.51 -11.82
C SER A 37 -33.41 10.34 -12.72
N THR A 38 -34.14 9.72 -13.65
CA THR A 38 -35.05 10.42 -14.57
C THR A 38 -36.31 10.89 -13.84
N VAL A 39 -36.85 10.10 -12.93
CA VAL A 39 -37.98 10.52 -12.07
C VAL A 39 -37.60 11.74 -11.24
N TYR A 40 -36.43 11.70 -10.60
CA TYR A 40 -35.90 12.84 -9.84
C TYR A 40 -35.74 14.09 -10.70
N GLU A 41 -35.22 13.95 -11.92
CA GLU A 41 -35.01 15.06 -12.85
C GLU A 41 -36.33 15.76 -13.21
N TYR A 42 -37.39 15.02 -13.55
CA TYR A 42 -38.70 15.61 -13.88
C TYR A 42 -39.44 16.18 -12.66
N ILE A 43 -39.31 15.57 -11.48
CA ILE A 43 -39.87 16.13 -10.23
C ILE A 43 -39.16 17.45 -9.89
N ARG A 44 -37.83 17.49 -10.02
CA ARG A 44 -37.05 18.72 -9.87
C ARG A 44 -37.51 19.78 -10.87
N TYR A 45 -37.81 19.39 -12.11
CA TYR A 45 -38.34 20.33 -13.10
C TYR A 45 -39.68 20.92 -12.71
N TYR A 46 -40.59 20.08 -12.19
CA TYR A 46 -41.88 20.51 -11.68
C TYR A 46 -41.75 21.45 -10.47
N ASN A 47 -40.95 21.08 -9.47
CA ASN A 47 -40.77 21.88 -8.25
C ASN A 47 -40.12 23.26 -8.51
N ASN A 48 -39.33 23.37 -9.59
CA ASN A 48 -38.72 24.63 -10.02
C ASN A 48 -39.62 25.44 -10.97
N SER A 49 -40.77 24.91 -11.35
CA SER A 49 -41.75 25.58 -12.20
C SER A 49 -42.87 26.18 -11.36
N ASN A 50 -43.49 27.26 -11.81
CA ASN A 50 -44.68 27.84 -11.17
C ASN A 50 -45.98 27.12 -11.57
N LEU A 51 -45.89 25.88 -12.07
CA LEU A 51 -47.03 25.13 -12.55
C LEU A 51 -47.79 24.54 -11.37
N VAL A 52 -49.09 24.85 -11.28
CA VAL A 52 -50.00 24.15 -10.38
C VAL A 52 -50.52 22.90 -11.09
N TYR A 53 -50.83 21.85 -10.34
CA TYR A 53 -51.32 20.58 -10.91
C TYR A 53 -52.51 20.76 -11.88
N THR A 54 -53.39 21.73 -11.62
CA THR A 54 -54.52 22.10 -12.50
C THR A 54 -54.07 22.49 -13.91
N ASP A 55 -52.92 23.16 -14.02
CA ASP A 55 -52.36 23.63 -15.29
C ASP A 55 -51.81 22.46 -16.13
N ILE A 56 -51.34 21.40 -15.48
CA ILE A 56 -50.79 20.20 -16.14
C ILE A 56 -51.86 19.45 -16.95
N MET A 57 -53.10 19.49 -16.48
CA MET A 57 -54.24 18.85 -17.14
C MET A 57 -54.83 19.70 -18.28
N GLN A 58 -54.74 21.02 -18.18
CA GLN A 58 -55.36 21.95 -19.13
C GLN A 58 -54.39 22.42 -20.24
N LEU A 59 -53.08 22.43 -20.00
CA LEU A 59 -52.09 22.90 -20.98
C LEU A 59 -51.94 21.93 -22.16
N LYS A 60 -51.93 22.50 -23.38
CA LYS A 60 -51.57 21.80 -24.61
C LYS A 60 -50.14 21.27 -24.49
N ASN A 61 -49.91 20.09 -25.09
CA ASN A 61 -48.69 19.28 -24.94
C ASN A 61 -47.36 20.03 -25.19
N ARG A 62 -47.36 21.04 -26.07
CA ARG A 62 -46.15 21.77 -26.47
C ARG A 62 -45.78 22.87 -25.47
N ASP A 63 -46.79 23.59 -24.97
CA ASP A 63 -46.61 24.70 -24.04
C ASP A 63 -46.18 24.19 -22.66
N PHE A 64 -46.72 23.04 -22.25
CA PHE A 64 -46.35 22.34 -21.01
C PHE A 64 -44.85 21.99 -20.94
N LEU A 65 -44.25 21.50 -22.03
CA LEU A 65 -42.82 21.18 -22.02
C LEU A 65 -41.95 22.42 -21.98
N ASN A 66 -42.35 23.47 -22.69
CA ASN A 66 -41.59 24.71 -22.70
C ASN A 66 -41.60 25.38 -21.32
N THR A 67 -42.74 25.43 -20.64
CA THR A 67 -42.85 25.99 -19.28
C THR A 67 -42.12 25.15 -18.23
N LEU A 68 -42.24 23.82 -18.29
CA LEU A 68 -41.54 22.89 -17.38
C LEU A 68 -40.00 22.97 -17.52
N LEU A 69 -39.52 23.21 -18.75
CA LEU A 69 -38.09 23.26 -19.05
C LEU A 69 -37.50 24.69 -18.99
N GLN A 70 -38.31 25.76 -19.12
CA GLN A 70 -37.84 27.16 -19.17
C GLN A 70 -37.06 27.56 -17.91
N ASN A 71 -37.57 27.25 -16.72
CA ASN A 71 -36.88 27.59 -15.47
C ASN A 71 -35.62 26.74 -15.20
N ASN A 72 -35.46 25.60 -15.88
CA ASN A 72 -34.25 24.76 -15.73
C ASN A 72 -33.18 25.02 -16.79
N GLN A 73 -33.47 25.80 -17.83
CA GLN A 73 -32.42 26.38 -18.67
C GLN A 73 -31.66 27.48 -17.92
N ASN A 74 -32.33 28.16 -16.98
CA ASN A 74 -31.74 29.22 -16.16
C ASN A 74 -30.97 28.71 -14.93
N THR A 75 -31.17 27.47 -14.47
CA THR A 75 -30.37 26.89 -13.38
C THR A 75 -28.93 26.50 -13.79
N SER A 76 -28.58 26.66 -15.07
CA SER A 76 -27.19 26.53 -15.55
C SER A 76 -26.41 27.86 -15.59
N LYS A 77 -27.05 28.99 -15.29
CA LYS A 77 -26.44 30.32 -15.29
C LYS A 77 -26.70 31.06 -13.97
N SER A 78 -26.49 30.40 -12.83
CA SER A 78 -26.21 31.20 -11.63
C SER A 78 -24.94 32.00 -11.89
N ALA A 79 -24.82 33.19 -11.29
CA ALA A 79 -23.68 34.11 -11.42
C ALA A 79 -22.28 33.48 -11.20
N ASN A 80 -22.22 32.21 -10.74
CA ASN A 80 -21.05 31.33 -10.72
C ASN A 80 -20.57 30.85 -12.11
N TYR A 81 -21.34 31.06 -13.18
CA TYR A 81 -21.03 30.61 -14.55
C TYR A 81 -19.75 31.24 -15.13
N GLU A 82 -19.42 32.48 -14.75
CA GLU A 82 -18.38 33.26 -15.43
C GLU A 82 -16.98 33.13 -14.83
N THR A 83 -16.81 32.73 -13.57
CA THR A 83 -15.51 32.79 -12.88
C THR A 83 -14.50 31.71 -13.31
N LEU A 84 -14.93 30.63 -13.97
CA LEU A 84 -14.06 29.51 -14.35
C LEU A 84 -13.88 29.32 -15.87
N ASN A 85 -14.66 29.99 -16.73
CA ASN A 85 -14.58 29.75 -18.18
C ASN A 85 -13.26 30.23 -18.82
N GLY A 86 -12.52 31.15 -18.17
CA GLY A 86 -11.19 31.60 -18.62
C GLY A 86 -9.99 30.94 -17.94
N LYS A 87 -10.19 30.19 -16.84
CA LYS A 87 -9.12 29.65 -15.99
C LYS A 87 -8.67 28.19 -16.21
N PRO A 88 -9.24 27.31 -17.07
CA PRO A 88 -8.78 25.92 -17.16
C PRO A 88 -7.34 25.78 -17.68
N ARG A 89 -6.91 26.70 -18.57
CA ARG A 89 -5.53 26.77 -19.05
C ARG A 89 -4.56 27.12 -17.92
N PHE A 90 -4.87 28.14 -17.13
CA PHE A 90 -4.09 28.53 -15.95
C PHE A 90 -3.98 27.38 -14.93
N ILE A 91 -5.10 26.69 -14.67
CA ILE A 91 -5.13 25.49 -13.82
C ILE A 91 -4.18 24.42 -14.37
N HIS A 92 -4.22 24.18 -15.69
CA HIS A 92 -3.35 23.20 -16.33
C HIS A 92 -1.86 23.56 -16.23
N GLU A 93 -1.51 24.84 -16.44
CA GLU A 93 -0.14 25.33 -16.34
C GLU A 93 0.40 25.21 -14.90
N ARG A 94 -0.38 25.58 -13.88
CA ARG A 94 0.01 25.41 -12.47
C ARG A 94 0.17 23.94 -12.08
N LEU A 95 -0.73 23.06 -12.52
CA LEU A 95 -0.59 21.61 -12.29
C LEU A 95 0.71 21.05 -12.85
N GLY A 96 1.18 21.57 -13.99
CA GLY A 96 2.43 21.15 -14.62
C GLY A 96 3.68 21.69 -13.93
N LYS A 97 3.64 22.94 -13.46
CA LYS A 97 4.82 23.63 -12.88
C LYS A 97 5.02 23.34 -11.39
N GLU A 98 3.95 23.34 -10.62
CA GLU A 98 4.05 23.42 -9.15
C GLU A 98 3.97 22.03 -8.48
N ASN A 99 3.86 20.94 -9.25
CA ASN A 99 3.60 19.60 -8.75
C ASN A 99 2.43 19.58 -7.73
N ILE A 100 1.36 20.30 -8.08
CA ILE A 100 0.13 20.42 -7.30
C ILE A 100 -0.94 19.49 -7.88
N ASN A 101 -1.90 19.07 -7.05
CA ASN A 101 -3.05 18.29 -7.49
C ASN A 101 -4.32 19.16 -7.61
N LEU A 102 -5.28 18.66 -8.38
CA LEU A 102 -6.53 19.35 -8.68
C LEU A 102 -7.37 19.66 -7.42
N LYS A 103 -7.20 18.87 -6.34
CA LYS A 103 -7.89 19.09 -5.07
C LYS A 103 -7.34 20.30 -4.32
N LEU A 104 -6.03 20.53 -4.36
CA LEU A 104 -5.44 21.72 -3.74
C LEU A 104 -5.89 23.00 -4.48
N LEU A 105 -5.86 23.00 -5.81
CA LEU A 105 -6.36 24.13 -6.61
C LEU A 105 -7.85 24.38 -6.39
N TRP A 106 -8.64 23.32 -6.18
CA TRP A 106 -10.04 23.48 -5.81
C TRP A 106 -10.20 24.08 -4.41
N ASN A 107 -9.38 23.70 -3.44
CA ASN A 107 -9.41 24.30 -2.10
C ASN A 107 -9.10 25.81 -2.16
N GLU A 108 -8.05 26.21 -2.89
CA GLU A 108 -7.69 27.62 -3.12
C GLU A 108 -8.87 28.38 -3.78
N TYR A 109 -9.43 27.80 -4.85
CA TYR A 109 -10.61 28.35 -5.52
C TYR A 109 -11.81 28.50 -4.55
N LYS A 110 -12.01 27.54 -3.64
CA LYS A 110 -13.13 27.56 -2.69
C LYS A 110 -12.94 28.58 -1.57
N GLN A 111 -11.69 28.92 -1.23
CA GLN A 111 -11.37 30.01 -0.31
C GLN A 111 -11.67 31.38 -0.93
N GLU A 112 -11.30 31.59 -2.20
CA GLU A 112 -11.61 32.83 -2.94
C GLU A 112 -13.09 32.94 -3.31
N HIS A 113 -13.77 31.80 -3.51
CA HIS A 113 -15.16 31.74 -3.93
C HIS A 113 -15.97 30.76 -3.06
N PRO A 114 -16.42 31.19 -1.87
CA PRO A 114 -17.20 30.34 -0.96
C PRO A 114 -18.48 29.76 -1.59
N GLU A 115 -19.16 30.52 -2.46
CA GLU A 115 -20.34 30.06 -3.20
C GLU A 115 -20.03 29.37 -4.53
N GLY A 116 -18.74 29.22 -4.87
CA GLY A 116 -18.28 28.64 -6.11
C GLY A 116 -18.52 27.12 -6.24
N TYR A 117 -18.07 26.57 -7.36
CA TYR A 117 -18.19 25.14 -7.69
C TYR A 117 -17.69 24.20 -6.58
N GLN A 118 -18.47 23.14 -6.36
CA GLN A 118 -18.05 22.02 -5.53
C GLN A 118 -17.01 21.16 -6.27
N TYR A 119 -16.22 20.37 -5.52
CA TYR A 119 -15.09 19.61 -6.06
C TYR A 119 -15.44 18.82 -7.33
N SER A 120 -16.53 18.04 -7.31
CA SER A 120 -16.96 17.24 -8.45
C SER A 120 -17.26 18.07 -9.70
N GLN A 121 -17.86 19.25 -9.53
CA GLN A 121 -18.18 20.17 -10.63
C GLN A 121 -16.91 20.82 -11.20
N PHE A 122 -15.99 21.22 -10.32
CA PHE A 122 -14.68 21.77 -10.70
C PHE A 122 -13.86 20.77 -11.54
N VAL A 123 -13.76 19.53 -11.06
CA VAL A 123 -13.03 18.44 -11.74
C VAL A 123 -13.67 18.12 -13.09
N ALA A 124 -15.00 18.03 -13.15
CA ALA A 124 -15.71 17.73 -14.39
C ALA A 124 -15.46 18.79 -15.46
N ARG A 125 -15.45 20.07 -15.09
CA ARG A 125 -15.14 21.18 -16.01
C ARG A 125 -13.70 21.13 -16.51
N TYR A 126 -12.73 20.89 -15.64
CA TYR A 126 -11.33 20.73 -16.04
C TYR A 126 -11.14 19.54 -17.01
N HIS A 127 -11.76 18.39 -16.74
CA HIS A 127 -11.71 17.24 -17.63
C HIS A 127 -12.41 17.47 -18.97
N LYS A 128 -13.52 18.23 -18.99
CA LYS A 128 -14.18 18.65 -20.23
C LYS A 128 -13.23 19.49 -21.09
N TRP A 129 -12.59 20.49 -20.50
CA TRP A 129 -11.60 21.32 -21.18
C TRP A 129 -10.40 20.51 -21.69
N LEU A 130 -9.88 19.55 -20.91
CA LEU A 130 -8.82 18.63 -21.36
C LEU A 130 -9.22 17.84 -22.61
N LYS A 131 -10.48 17.39 -22.68
CA LYS A 131 -10.99 16.61 -23.83
C LYS A 131 -11.09 17.47 -25.09
N GLU A 132 -11.51 18.73 -24.95
CA GLU A 132 -11.69 19.68 -26.06
C GLU A 132 -10.35 20.17 -26.61
N ASN A 133 -9.39 20.49 -25.72
CA ASN A 133 -8.12 21.13 -26.13
C ASN A 133 -6.96 20.13 -26.30
N ARG A 134 -7.11 18.89 -25.81
CA ARG A 134 -6.13 17.80 -25.87
C ARG A 134 -4.67 18.16 -25.46
N PRO A 135 -4.41 19.00 -24.44
CA PRO A 135 -3.04 19.19 -23.97
C PRO A 135 -2.53 17.90 -23.29
N LYS A 136 -1.20 17.71 -23.25
CA LYS A 136 -0.60 16.60 -22.50
C LYS A 136 -1.04 16.67 -21.04
N LYS A 137 -1.61 15.59 -20.51
CA LYS A 137 -2.14 15.57 -19.14
C LYS A 137 -1.03 15.92 -18.15
N ALA A 138 -1.21 17.00 -17.39
CA ALA A 138 -0.30 17.37 -16.31
C ALA A 138 -0.21 16.20 -15.31
N GLN A 139 1.01 15.74 -15.04
CA GLN A 139 1.25 14.61 -14.17
C GLN A 139 1.74 15.10 -12.81
N HIS A 140 0.86 15.03 -11.81
CA HIS A 140 1.24 15.27 -10.43
C HIS A 140 1.98 14.05 -9.87
N ASN A 141 3.26 14.18 -9.57
CA ASN A 141 4.05 13.14 -8.93
C ASN A 141 4.20 13.43 -7.43
N ARG A 142 3.25 12.92 -6.62
CA ARG A 142 3.29 13.07 -5.15
C ARG A 142 4.54 12.43 -4.52
N TRP A 143 5.07 11.40 -5.17
CA TRP A 143 6.05 10.48 -4.58
C TRP A 143 7.37 10.62 -5.30
N THR A 144 8.04 11.73 -5.05
CA THR A 144 9.35 12.09 -5.60
C THR A 144 10.33 12.30 -4.46
N LEU A 145 11.56 11.83 -4.63
CA LEU A 145 12.66 12.16 -3.73
C LEU A 145 13.34 13.41 -4.27
N LYS A 146 13.54 14.42 -3.41
CA LYS A 146 14.18 15.69 -3.82
C LYS A 146 15.70 15.53 -4.01
N SER A 147 16.34 14.81 -3.09
CA SER A 147 17.76 14.48 -3.14
C SER A 147 18.02 13.26 -2.26
N ILE A 148 18.98 12.43 -2.66
CA ILE A 148 19.50 11.29 -1.90
C ILE A 148 20.91 11.68 -1.41
N PRO A 149 21.24 11.52 -0.12
CA PRO A 149 22.58 11.77 0.39
C PRO A 149 23.66 10.97 -0.36
N GLU A 150 24.86 11.53 -0.50
CA GLU A 150 25.94 10.88 -1.25
C GLU A 150 26.39 9.53 -0.64
N GLU A 151 26.29 9.39 0.68
CA GLU A 151 26.55 8.15 1.41
C GLU A 151 25.60 7.03 0.98
N ASP A 152 24.31 7.34 0.93
CA ASP A 152 23.26 6.43 0.47
C ASP A 152 23.47 6.05 -0.99
N ILE A 153 23.85 6.99 -1.85
CA ILE A 153 24.12 6.71 -3.27
C ILE A 153 25.22 5.65 -3.42
N LYS A 154 26.29 5.72 -2.62
CA LYS A 154 27.36 4.71 -2.65
C LYS A 154 26.83 3.32 -2.27
N ILE A 155 25.99 3.23 -1.25
CA ILE A 155 25.38 1.97 -0.81
C ILE A 155 24.41 1.43 -1.87
N LEU A 156 23.55 2.28 -2.42
CA LEU A 156 22.57 1.91 -3.46
C LEU A 156 23.25 1.43 -4.75
N LYS A 157 24.41 2.00 -5.11
CA LYS A 157 25.23 1.49 -6.23
C LYS A 157 25.71 0.05 -5.97
N LYS A 158 26.17 -0.26 -4.75
CA LYS A 158 26.53 -1.64 -4.36
C LYS A 158 25.31 -2.57 -4.44
N TRP A 159 24.14 -2.11 -3.98
CA TRP A 159 22.90 -2.90 -4.06
C TRP A 159 22.46 -3.21 -5.50
N ARG A 160 22.76 -2.31 -6.44
CA ARG A 160 22.47 -2.51 -7.86
C ARG A 160 23.33 -3.62 -8.50
N GLN A 161 24.51 -3.87 -7.96
CA GLN A 161 25.45 -4.91 -8.41
C GLN A 161 25.30 -6.22 -7.64
N SER A 162 24.55 -6.21 -6.53
CA SER A 162 24.36 -7.36 -5.66
C SER A 162 23.42 -8.40 -6.28
N SER A 163 23.70 -9.69 -6.05
CA SER A 163 22.84 -10.81 -6.46
C SER A 163 21.53 -10.91 -5.68
N ASN A 164 21.41 -10.23 -4.54
CA ASN A 164 20.18 -10.19 -3.75
C ASN A 164 19.09 -9.34 -4.45
N LYS A 165 18.07 -10.02 -4.99
CA LYS A 165 16.93 -9.42 -5.70
C LYS A 165 16.28 -8.27 -4.93
N SER A 166 16.02 -8.42 -3.63
CA SER A 166 15.32 -7.38 -2.85
C SER A 166 16.14 -6.10 -2.70
N LYS A 167 17.47 -6.20 -2.55
CA LYS A 167 18.36 -5.04 -2.49
C LYS A 167 18.38 -4.32 -3.85
N TRP A 168 18.49 -5.08 -4.93
CA TRP A 168 18.43 -4.56 -6.29
C TRP A 168 17.10 -3.83 -6.57
N GLU A 169 15.96 -4.44 -6.25
CA GLU A 169 14.62 -3.86 -6.45
C GLU A 169 14.46 -2.52 -5.72
N ARG A 170 14.90 -2.46 -4.45
CA ARG A 170 14.87 -1.25 -3.62
C ARG A 170 15.76 -0.15 -4.18
N ALA A 171 16.95 -0.49 -4.64
CA ALA A 171 17.88 0.48 -5.23
C ALA A 171 17.34 1.07 -6.53
N VAL A 172 16.80 0.23 -7.43
CA VAL A 172 16.17 0.69 -8.68
C VAL A 172 14.99 1.61 -8.37
N ALA A 173 14.15 1.26 -7.38
CA ALA A 173 13.02 2.07 -7.00
C ALA A 173 13.43 3.46 -6.46
N LEU A 174 14.42 3.54 -5.56
CA LEU A 174 14.87 4.82 -5.00
C LEU A 174 15.53 5.72 -6.05
N PHE A 175 16.36 5.17 -6.95
CA PHE A 175 16.91 5.96 -8.05
C PHE A 175 15.83 6.48 -8.98
N ALA A 176 14.84 5.65 -9.33
CA ALA A 176 13.74 6.09 -10.19
C ALA A 176 12.85 7.16 -9.50
N LEU A 177 12.62 7.06 -8.20
CA LEU A 177 11.91 8.08 -7.42
C LEU A 177 12.68 9.41 -7.36
N ASN A 178 14.01 9.36 -7.28
CA ASN A 178 14.87 10.56 -7.31
C ASN A 178 14.93 11.20 -8.71
N ASN A 179 14.88 10.38 -9.76
CA ASN A 179 14.78 10.87 -11.15
C ASN A 179 13.39 11.44 -11.49
N GLY A 180 12.44 11.43 -10.55
CA GLY A 180 11.09 11.94 -10.76
C GLY A 180 10.16 11.00 -11.53
N GLU A 181 10.52 9.72 -11.68
CA GLU A 181 9.64 8.76 -12.35
C GLU A 181 8.36 8.49 -11.55
N HIS A 182 7.25 8.27 -12.25
CA HIS A 182 5.99 7.91 -11.61
C HIS A 182 6.03 6.49 -11.04
N ILE A 183 5.44 6.30 -9.85
CA ILE A 183 5.33 4.99 -9.19
C ILE A 183 4.80 3.89 -10.12
N THR A 184 3.89 4.22 -11.05
CA THR A 184 3.36 3.26 -12.01
C THR A 184 4.41 2.74 -12.99
N ALA A 185 5.34 3.59 -13.42
CA ALA A 185 6.48 3.18 -14.24
C ALA A 185 7.47 2.32 -13.44
N ILE A 186 7.76 2.73 -12.21
CA ILE A 186 8.64 1.99 -11.28
C ILE A 186 8.05 0.61 -10.96
N SER A 187 6.75 0.54 -10.73
CA SER A 187 6.01 -0.70 -10.47
C SER A 187 6.17 -1.71 -11.61
N LYS A 188 6.13 -1.23 -12.86
CA LYS A 188 6.38 -2.06 -14.04
C LYS A 188 7.85 -2.50 -14.14
N LYS A 189 8.80 -1.59 -13.90
CA LYS A 189 10.24 -1.90 -13.94
C LYS A 189 10.68 -2.95 -12.92
N VAL A 190 10.11 -2.89 -11.73
CA VAL A 190 10.50 -3.73 -10.59
C VAL A 190 9.56 -4.94 -10.43
N GLU A 191 8.47 -5.00 -11.20
CA GLU A 191 7.42 -6.02 -11.11
C GLU A 191 6.83 -6.17 -9.69
N ARG A 192 6.69 -5.05 -8.98
CA ARG A 192 6.14 -4.98 -7.63
C ARG A 192 4.95 -4.04 -7.56
N SER A 193 4.05 -4.28 -6.61
CA SER A 193 2.88 -3.43 -6.44
C SER A 193 3.24 -1.99 -6.07
N CYS A 194 2.46 -1.03 -6.57
CA CYS A 194 2.61 0.38 -6.22
C CYS A 194 2.61 0.63 -4.70
N LYS A 195 1.92 -0.21 -3.91
CA LYS A 195 1.88 -0.13 -2.45
C LYS A 195 3.24 -0.41 -1.81
N ILE A 196 4.02 -1.34 -2.36
CA ILE A 196 5.36 -1.67 -1.88
C ILE A 196 6.33 -0.52 -2.14
N ILE A 197 6.28 0.08 -3.33
CA ILE A 197 7.13 1.23 -3.66
C ILE A 197 6.82 2.43 -2.76
N ARG A 198 5.54 2.70 -2.49
CA ARG A 198 5.13 3.72 -1.51
C ARG A 198 5.66 3.41 -0.10
N LYS A 199 5.61 2.15 0.31
CA LYS A 199 6.16 1.71 1.60
C LYS A 199 7.67 1.99 1.65
N TRP A 200 8.43 1.65 0.62
CA TRP A 200 9.86 1.91 0.55
C TRP A 200 10.19 3.40 0.58
N HIS A 201 9.50 4.20 -0.23
CA HIS A 201 9.62 5.66 -0.21
C HIS A 201 9.38 6.23 1.20
N ASN A 202 8.30 5.82 1.86
CA ASN A 202 7.96 6.32 3.19
C ASN A 202 8.96 5.87 4.25
N ILE A 203 9.42 4.62 4.21
CA ILE A 203 10.46 4.13 5.13
C ILE A 203 11.75 4.93 4.94
N TYR A 204 12.15 5.15 3.69
CA TYR A 204 13.36 5.89 3.37
C TYR A 204 13.29 7.33 3.88
N ILE A 205 12.19 8.06 3.65
CA ILE A 205 12.02 9.42 4.16
C ILE A 205 11.95 9.48 5.69
N THR A 206 11.28 8.53 6.33
CA THR A 206 11.03 8.60 7.78
C THR A 206 12.18 8.07 8.62
N LYS A 207 12.94 7.08 8.11
CA LYS A 207 13.94 6.34 8.88
C LYS A 207 15.31 6.24 8.22
N GLY A 208 15.43 6.55 6.92
CA GLY A 208 16.67 6.42 6.17
C GLY A 208 16.90 5.04 5.55
N LEU A 209 18.08 4.86 4.95
CA LEU A 209 18.42 3.68 4.15
C LEU A 209 18.58 2.40 4.99
N GLU A 210 19.09 2.51 6.21
CA GLU A 210 19.38 1.39 7.11
C GLU A 210 18.14 0.51 7.36
N TYR A 211 16.98 1.15 7.54
CA TYR A 211 15.72 0.48 7.82
C TYR A 211 15.06 -0.12 6.58
N LEU A 212 15.56 0.22 5.39
CA LEU A 212 15.02 -0.33 4.16
C LEU A 212 15.47 -1.77 3.96
N ASP A 213 16.67 -2.14 4.43
CA ASP A 213 17.18 -3.50 4.28
C ASP A 213 16.64 -4.49 5.31
N LEU A 214 16.13 -4.00 6.44
CA LEU A 214 15.59 -4.83 7.50
C LEU A 214 14.44 -5.70 7.00
N ASN A 215 14.56 -7.01 7.17
CA ASN A 215 13.44 -7.91 6.99
C ASN A 215 12.32 -7.47 7.93
N SER A 216 11.09 -7.41 7.41
CA SER A 216 9.91 -7.13 8.23
C SER A 216 9.73 -8.28 9.20
N THR A 217 10.36 -8.22 10.37
CA THR A 217 10.10 -9.15 11.45
C THR A 217 8.65 -8.94 11.86
N ARG A 218 7.87 -10.02 11.91
CA ARG A 218 6.55 -9.97 12.53
C ARG A 218 6.76 -9.41 13.93
N ARG A 219 5.91 -8.47 14.38
CA ARG A 219 5.94 -8.01 15.77
C ARG A 219 5.73 -9.24 16.66
N ILE A 220 6.77 -9.60 17.42
CA ILE A 220 6.72 -10.70 18.38
C ILE A 220 6.13 -10.12 19.67
N ASP A 221 5.22 -10.86 20.29
CA ASP A 221 4.66 -10.48 21.59
C ASP A 221 5.75 -10.52 22.68
N ILE A 222 5.68 -9.60 23.64
CA ILE A 222 6.68 -9.44 24.72
C ILE A 222 6.83 -10.76 25.50
N LYS A 223 5.72 -11.43 25.80
CA LYS A 223 5.72 -12.73 26.48
C LYS A 223 6.43 -13.82 25.68
N THR A 224 6.40 -13.74 24.35
CA THR A 224 7.09 -14.71 23.49
C THR A 224 8.59 -14.43 23.50
N THR A 225 9.02 -13.17 23.46
CA THR A 225 10.43 -12.80 23.62
C THR A 225 10.99 -13.21 24.98
N ASP A 226 10.22 -13.03 26.06
CA ASP A 226 10.65 -13.44 27.41
C ASP A 226 10.84 -14.97 27.49
N LYS A 227 9.91 -15.74 26.90
CA LYS A 227 10.06 -17.20 26.78
C LYS A 227 11.29 -17.61 25.98
N ILE A 228 11.62 -16.88 24.91
CA ILE A 228 12.82 -17.14 24.10
C ILE A 228 14.08 -16.86 24.93
N ASN A 229 14.13 -15.72 25.64
CA ASN A 229 15.25 -15.35 26.50
C ASN A 229 15.44 -16.33 27.66
N LEU A 230 14.35 -16.75 28.31
CA LEU A 230 14.40 -17.77 29.36
C LEU A 230 14.98 -19.10 28.85
N LYS A 231 14.62 -19.52 27.63
CA LYS A 231 15.20 -20.73 27.02
C LYS A 231 16.68 -20.57 26.75
N LYS A 232 17.13 -19.39 26.30
CA LYS A 232 18.55 -19.08 26.09
C LYS A 232 19.34 -19.15 27.40
N GLU A 233 18.88 -18.49 28.45
CA GLU A 233 19.52 -18.51 29.78
C GLU A 233 19.66 -19.94 30.33
N ARG A 234 18.59 -20.74 30.24
CA ARG A 234 18.59 -22.15 30.64
C ARG A 234 19.60 -22.99 29.85
N LEU A 235 19.71 -22.77 28.54
CA LEU A 235 20.69 -23.46 27.69
C LEU A 235 22.13 -23.08 28.07
N ILE A 236 22.38 -21.80 28.33
CA ILE A 236 23.69 -21.32 28.79
C ILE A 236 24.04 -21.97 30.13
N LYS A 237 23.09 -22.08 31.06
CA LYS A 237 23.31 -22.75 32.35
C LYS A 237 23.76 -24.20 32.17
N ILE A 238 23.06 -24.97 31.34
CA ILE A 238 23.45 -26.37 31.03
C ILE A 238 24.83 -26.44 30.38
N MET A 239 25.15 -25.51 29.49
CA MET A 239 26.46 -25.50 28.81
C MET A 239 27.64 -25.28 29.75
N HIS A 240 27.45 -24.54 30.85
CA HIS A 240 28.49 -24.32 31.87
C HIS A 240 28.68 -25.54 32.79
N GLU A 241 27.72 -26.46 32.80
CA GLU A 241 27.81 -27.71 33.53
C GLU A 241 28.44 -28.81 32.66
N SER A 242 29.08 -29.78 33.31
CA SER A 242 29.70 -30.92 32.59
C SER A 242 28.63 -31.88 32.04
N PRO A 243 28.75 -32.37 30.79
CA PRO A 243 27.83 -33.38 30.24
C PRO A 243 27.69 -34.65 31.10
N SER A 244 28.70 -34.95 31.93
CA SER A 244 28.66 -36.11 32.84
C SER A 244 27.52 -36.03 33.86
N PHE A 245 27.14 -34.83 34.33
CA PHE A 245 26.01 -34.65 35.26
C PHE A 245 24.68 -35.10 34.65
N TYR A 246 24.61 -35.11 33.32
CA TYR A 246 23.42 -35.47 32.56
C TYR A 246 23.40 -36.94 32.13
N ASN A 247 24.31 -37.77 32.65
CA ASN A 247 24.56 -39.16 32.24
C ASN A 247 24.98 -39.29 30.77
N ILE A 248 25.73 -38.30 30.25
CA ILE A 248 26.29 -38.35 28.91
C ILE A 248 27.78 -38.66 29.03
N ASN A 249 28.19 -39.84 28.56
CA ASN A 249 29.59 -40.31 28.56
C ASN A 249 30.42 -39.62 27.46
N ARG A 250 30.42 -38.28 27.44
CA ARG A 250 31.22 -37.44 26.52
C ARG A 250 31.77 -36.23 27.26
N THR A 251 32.94 -35.75 26.83
CA THR A 251 33.61 -34.57 27.41
C THR A 251 33.14 -33.25 26.81
N SER A 252 32.38 -33.28 25.72
CA SER A 252 31.94 -32.09 24.98
C SER A 252 30.46 -32.13 24.62
N TRP A 253 29.80 -30.97 24.66
CA TRP A 253 28.42 -30.81 24.23
C TRP A 253 28.24 -30.94 22.71
N SER A 254 27.22 -31.69 22.28
CA SER A 254 26.69 -31.70 20.93
C SER A 254 25.26 -31.16 20.92
N LEU A 255 24.75 -30.71 19.77
CA LEU A 255 23.37 -30.22 19.67
C LEU A 255 22.33 -31.26 20.13
N GLN A 256 22.59 -32.55 19.89
CA GLN A 256 21.68 -33.63 20.29
C GLN A 256 21.74 -33.88 21.81
N THR A 257 22.94 -33.94 22.36
CA THR A 257 23.12 -34.18 23.80
C THR A 257 22.63 -32.98 24.62
N LEU A 258 22.77 -31.75 24.09
CA LEU A 258 22.25 -30.56 24.73
C LEU A 258 20.71 -30.54 24.72
N ALA A 259 20.07 -31.00 23.64
CA ALA A 259 18.62 -31.17 23.59
C ALA A 259 18.13 -32.16 24.65
N GLN A 260 18.82 -33.31 24.79
CA GLN A 260 18.50 -34.34 25.79
C GLN A 260 18.68 -33.83 27.22
N ALA A 261 19.78 -33.13 27.50
CA ALA A 261 20.03 -32.53 28.81
C ALA A 261 18.96 -31.46 29.14
N TYR A 262 18.60 -30.62 28.17
CA TYR A 262 17.56 -29.61 28.34
C TYR A 262 16.19 -30.22 28.66
N GLU A 263 15.81 -31.27 27.94
CA GLU A 263 14.56 -32.00 28.18
C GLU A 263 14.54 -32.66 29.56
N LYS A 264 15.66 -33.25 29.99
CA LYS A 264 15.81 -33.86 31.31
C LYS A 264 15.72 -32.84 32.46
N SER A 265 16.31 -31.66 32.30
CA SER A 265 16.33 -30.61 33.34
C SER A 265 15.02 -29.86 33.47
N TYR A 266 14.41 -29.49 32.34
CA TYR A 266 13.32 -28.50 32.31
C TYR A 266 12.00 -29.08 31.81
N ARG A 267 11.93 -30.36 31.42
CA ARG A 267 10.73 -31.05 30.90
C ARG A 267 10.07 -30.33 29.72
N GLU A 268 10.88 -29.60 28.94
CA GLU A 268 10.48 -28.93 27.71
C GLU A 268 11.41 -29.40 26.59
N SER A 269 10.87 -29.68 25.41
CA SER A 269 11.69 -30.06 24.25
C SER A 269 12.06 -28.84 23.40
N ILE A 270 13.30 -28.83 22.89
CA ILE A 270 13.79 -27.83 21.93
C ILE A 270 14.44 -28.57 20.75
N SER A 271 14.14 -28.13 19.53
CA SER A 271 14.74 -28.70 18.33
C SER A 271 16.24 -28.35 18.22
N LYS A 272 17.00 -29.22 17.56
CA LYS A 272 18.44 -29.02 17.31
C LYS A 272 18.73 -27.71 16.57
N SER A 273 17.84 -27.30 15.65
CA SER A 273 17.96 -26.05 14.90
C SER A 273 17.78 -24.83 15.81
N MET A 274 16.75 -24.84 16.67
CA MET A 274 16.50 -23.75 17.63
C MET A 274 17.65 -23.62 18.63
N ILE A 275 18.18 -24.73 19.14
CA ILE A 275 19.38 -24.71 20.00
C ILE A 275 20.56 -24.06 19.26
N SER A 276 20.81 -24.46 18.01
CA SER A 276 21.91 -23.87 17.23
C SER A 276 21.73 -22.37 17.02
N GLU A 277 20.51 -21.91 16.75
CA GLU A 277 20.19 -20.50 16.54
C GLU A 277 20.33 -19.69 17.83
N TYR A 278 19.80 -20.21 18.95
CA TYR A 278 19.90 -19.58 20.26
C TYR A 278 21.35 -19.45 20.71
N VAL A 279 22.13 -20.53 20.64
CA VAL A 279 23.55 -20.53 21.02
C VAL A 279 24.36 -19.57 20.16
N LYS A 280 24.11 -19.51 18.84
CA LYS A 280 24.74 -18.53 17.94
C LYS A 280 24.36 -17.09 18.27
N SER A 281 23.10 -16.85 18.64
CA SER A 281 22.64 -15.51 19.01
C SER A 281 23.30 -14.99 20.29
N GLU A 282 23.74 -15.89 21.17
CA GLU A 282 24.50 -15.59 22.40
C GLU A 282 26.02 -15.56 22.16
N GLY A 283 26.48 -15.63 20.91
CA GLY A 283 27.89 -15.52 20.52
C GLY A 283 28.70 -16.83 20.55
N TYR A 284 28.08 -17.96 20.89
CA TYR A 284 28.75 -19.26 20.91
C TYR A 284 28.61 -20.00 19.57
N SER A 285 29.61 -20.81 19.22
CA SER A 285 29.57 -21.66 18.03
C SER A 285 30.02 -23.09 18.31
N PHE A 286 29.30 -24.06 17.74
CA PHE A 286 29.72 -25.46 17.79
C PHE A 286 30.75 -25.70 16.70
N LYS A 287 31.97 -26.04 17.11
CA LYS A 287 33.01 -26.50 16.18
C LYS A 287 32.81 -27.98 15.89
N LYS A 288 33.02 -28.37 14.63
CA LYS A 288 33.05 -29.79 14.26
C LYS A 288 34.22 -30.46 14.99
N ALA A 289 33.99 -31.65 15.53
CA ALA A 289 35.05 -32.44 16.14
C ALA A 289 36.17 -32.68 15.11
N ARG A 290 37.43 -32.51 15.52
CA ARG A 290 38.57 -32.94 14.71
C ARG A 290 38.48 -34.46 14.54
N LYS A 291 38.60 -34.96 13.31
CA LYS A 291 38.66 -36.40 13.03
C LYS A 291 40.02 -36.90 13.51
N VAL A 292 40.11 -37.30 14.77
CA VAL A 292 41.29 -37.98 15.30
C VAL A 292 41.14 -39.45 14.96
N LEU A 293 42.07 -40.02 14.20
CA LEU A 293 42.17 -41.46 14.01
C LEU A 293 42.60 -42.07 15.34
N THR A 294 41.66 -42.37 16.22
CA THR A 294 41.91 -43.25 17.35
C THR A 294 41.91 -44.67 16.80
N SER A 295 43.09 -45.25 16.60
CA SER A 295 43.21 -46.68 16.32
C SER A 295 42.59 -47.45 17.48
N THR A 296 41.71 -48.41 17.18
CA THR A 296 41.17 -49.38 18.13
C THR A 296 42.12 -50.55 18.41
N ASP A 297 43.35 -50.47 17.92
CA ASP A 297 44.40 -51.47 18.09
C ASP A 297 44.98 -51.41 19.52
N PRO A 298 44.88 -52.49 20.32
CA PRO A 298 45.46 -52.57 21.67
C PRO A 298 46.97 -52.27 21.69
N ASP A 299 47.67 -52.57 20.59
CA ASP A 299 49.11 -52.38 20.42
C ASP A 299 49.49 -51.09 19.67
N TYR A 300 48.56 -50.14 19.50
CA TYR A 300 48.84 -48.88 18.79
C TYR A 300 50.01 -48.11 19.40
N ARG A 301 50.14 -48.10 20.73
CA ARG A 301 51.27 -47.46 21.42
C ARG A 301 52.60 -48.13 21.07
N SER A 302 52.64 -49.47 21.07
CA SER A 302 53.80 -50.29 20.73
C SER A 302 54.28 -50.01 19.30
N LYS A 303 53.36 -50.00 18.33
CA LYS A 303 53.65 -49.71 16.90
C LYS A 303 54.09 -48.26 16.67
N SER A 304 53.53 -47.30 17.42
CA SER A 304 53.90 -45.88 17.32
C SER A 304 55.29 -45.56 17.87
N LEU A 305 55.81 -46.41 18.76
CA LEU A 305 57.16 -46.34 19.32
C LEU A 305 58.18 -46.91 18.33
N ILE A 306 57.89 -48.08 17.74
CA ILE A 306 58.71 -48.70 16.69
C ILE A 306 58.88 -47.78 15.48
N HIS A 307 57.79 -47.18 15.00
CA HIS A 307 57.83 -46.26 13.86
C HIS A 307 58.57 -44.94 14.17
N ARG A 308 58.66 -44.52 15.44
CA ARG A 308 59.47 -43.36 15.85
C ARG A 308 60.97 -43.68 15.88
N LEU A 309 61.34 -44.88 16.31
CA LEU A 309 62.72 -45.37 16.28
C LEU A 309 63.21 -45.56 14.83
N CYS A 310 62.37 -46.04 13.93
CA CYS A 310 62.71 -46.19 12.50
C CYS A 310 62.79 -44.87 11.71
N ARG A 311 62.40 -43.72 12.30
CA ARG A 311 62.54 -42.38 11.68
C ARG A 311 63.65 -41.54 12.32
N GLY A 312 64.44 -42.12 13.22
CA GLY A 312 65.52 -41.45 13.95
C GLY A 312 66.89 -41.51 13.27
N ASP A 313 67.01 -42.05 12.06
CA ASP A 313 68.24 -42.03 11.26
C ASP A 313 67.93 -41.55 9.84
N LYS A 314 67.95 -40.23 9.65
CA LYS A 314 68.38 -39.53 8.43
C LYS A 314 68.33 -38.02 8.60
#